data_AF-T0YK08-F1
#
_entry.id   AF-T0YK08-F1
#
_cell.length_a   1.000
_cell.length_b   1.000
_cell.length_c   1.000
_cell.angle_alpha   90.00
_cell.angle_beta   90.00
_cell.angle_gamma   90.00
#
_symmetry.space_group_name_H-M   'P 1'
#
loop_
_entity.id
_entity.type
_entity.pdbx_description
1 polymer ?
#
loop_
_entity_poly.entity_id
_entity_poly.type
_entity_poly.pdbx_seq_one_letter_code
_entity_poly.pdbx_strand_id
1 'polypeptide(L)'
;DVLSQCNSQIILRITNPIDQRAIAESCEFVSQSIIDDLPSLNTGEAVLTGQIVRFPTVVRIRRRETMEGGGDIDLLGLLRESRTIRDKLKDPKAEKDRITKLMEG
;
A
#
# COMPACT_ATOMS: atom_id res chain seq x y z
N ASP A 1 -3.12 -17.24 -13.64
CA ASP A 1 -2.25 -18.42 -13.60
C ASP A 1 -1.03 -18.34 -12.67
N VAL A 2 -0.80 -17.22 -11.98
CA VAL A 2 0.27 -17.14 -10.95
C VAL A 2 -0.23 -17.62 -9.58
N LEU A 3 -1.46 -17.26 -9.22
CA LEU A 3 -2.08 -17.67 -7.95
C LEU A 3 -2.29 -19.19 -7.84
N SER A 4 -2.57 -19.85 -8.96
CA SER A 4 -2.69 -21.32 -9.04
C SER A 4 -1.39 -22.05 -8.71
N GLN A 5 -0.24 -21.37 -8.78
CA GLN A 5 1.06 -21.94 -8.41
C GLN A 5 1.43 -21.68 -6.93
N CYS A 6 0.60 -20.92 -6.21
CA CYS A 6 0.83 -20.61 -4.80
C CYS A 6 0.20 -21.69 -3.90
N ASN A 7 0.97 -22.74 -3.61
CA ASN A 7 0.57 -23.86 -2.76
C ASN A 7 0.33 -23.51 -1.28
N SER A 8 0.66 -22.30 -0.84
CA SER A 8 0.46 -21.81 0.52
C SER A 8 0.06 -20.36 0.49
N GLN A 9 -0.98 -20.00 1.25
CA GLN A 9 -1.56 -18.67 1.20
C GLN A 9 -1.91 -18.13 2.58
N ILE A 10 -1.75 -16.82 2.73
CA ILE A 10 -2.14 -16.04 3.88
C ILE A 10 -3.16 -15.02 3.39
N ILE A 11 -4.43 -15.32 3.58
CA ILE A 11 -5.54 -14.56 3.00
C ILE A 11 -6.06 -13.59 4.07
N LEU A 12 -5.87 -12.29 3.85
CA LEU A 12 -6.42 -11.24 4.71
C LEU A 12 -7.89 -10.93 4.32
N ARG A 13 -8.52 -9.97 5.01
CA ARG A 13 -9.87 -9.51 4.70
C ARG A 13 -10.02 -9.14 3.22
N ILE A 14 -10.96 -9.80 2.54
CA ILE A 14 -11.34 -9.52 1.15
C ILE A 14 -12.85 -9.42 1.04
N THR A 15 -13.32 -8.24 0.64
CA THR A 15 -14.75 -7.92 0.51
C THR A 15 -15.24 -7.93 -0.93
N ASN A 16 -14.34 -7.85 -1.90
CA ASN A 16 -14.70 -7.82 -3.30
C ASN A 16 -15.06 -9.23 -3.79
N PRO A 17 -16.28 -9.44 -4.33
CA PRO A 17 -16.71 -10.76 -4.79
C PRO A 17 -15.90 -11.29 -5.99
N ILE A 18 -15.28 -10.42 -6.79
CA ILE A 18 -14.41 -10.83 -7.89
C ILE A 18 -13.12 -11.46 -7.33
N ASP A 19 -12.52 -10.84 -6.31
CA ASP A 19 -11.30 -11.33 -5.69
C ASP A 19 -11.56 -12.60 -4.88
N GLN A 20 -12.71 -12.70 -4.21
CA GLN A 20 -13.16 -13.94 -3.55
C GLN A 20 -13.28 -15.12 -4.53
N ARG A 21 -13.86 -14.89 -5.71
CA ARG A 21 -13.92 -15.92 -6.77
C ARG A 21 -12.54 -16.31 -7.27
N ALA A 22 -11.66 -15.34 -7.50
CA ALA A 22 -10.30 -15.62 -7.94
C ALA A 22 -9.54 -16.51 -6.93
N ILE A 23 -9.77 -16.31 -5.62
CA ILE A 23 -9.22 -17.17 -4.57
C ILE A 23 -9.87 -18.55 -4.60
N ALA A 24 -11.19 -18.63 -4.67
CA ALA A 24 -11.91 -19.92 -4.73
C ALA A 24 -11.47 -20.77 -5.93
N GLU A 25 -11.21 -20.14 -7.08
CA GLU A 25 -10.76 -20.81 -8.31
C GLU A 25 -9.28 -21.20 -8.28
N SER A 26 -8.44 -20.48 -7.51
CA SER A 26 -6.99 -20.72 -7.47
C SER A 26 -6.51 -21.53 -6.25
N CYS A 27 -7.36 -21.70 -5.23
CA CYS A 27 -7.01 -22.41 -4.00
C CYS A 27 -7.67 -23.78 -3.92
N GLU A 28 -6.86 -24.84 -3.95
CA GLU A 28 -7.38 -26.21 -3.80
C GLU A 28 -7.93 -26.51 -2.40
N PHE A 29 -7.41 -25.83 -1.37
CA PHE A 29 -7.67 -26.16 0.04
C PHE A 29 -8.65 -25.22 0.76
N VAL A 30 -9.41 -24.39 0.03
CA VAL A 30 -10.34 -23.41 0.62
C VAL A 30 -11.78 -23.81 0.33
N SER A 31 -12.61 -23.94 1.36
CA SER A 31 -14.04 -24.20 1.23
C SER A 31 -14.82 -22.91 0.97
N GLN A 32 -16.00 -23.02 0.36
CA GLN A 32 -16.88 -21.86 0.14
C GLN A 32 -17.22 -21.14 1.44
N SER A 33 -17.42 -21.88 2.54
CA SER A 33 -17.69 -21.28 3.86
C SER A 33 -16.57 -20.34 4.32
N ILE A 34 -15.30 -20.68 4.04
CA ILE A 34 -14.17 -19.82 4.38
C ILE A 34 -14.15 -18.57 3.50
N ILE A 35 -14.48 -18.71 2.21
CA ILE A 35 -14.60 -17.58 1.29
C ILE A 35 -15.67 -16.60 1.76
N ASP A 36 -16.82 -17.13 2.18
CA ASP A 36 -17.96 -16.36 2.68
C ASP A 36 -17.62 -15.63 4.00
N ASP A 37 -16.67 -16.18 4.78
CA ASP A 37 -16.18 -15.58 6.02
C ASP A 37 -15.09 -14.50 5.79
N LEU A 38 -14.44 -14.43 4.62
CA LEU A 38 -13.36 -13.47 4.34
C LEU A 38 -13.73 -11.99 4.59
N PRO A 39 -14.96 -11.52 4.30
CA PRO A 39 -15.38 -10.16 4.62
C PRO A 39 -15.41 -9.83 6.12
N SER A 40 -15.59 -10.85 6.96
CA SER A 40 -15.77 -10.69 8.41
C SER A 40 -14.46 -10.52 9.19
N LEU A 41 -13.32 -10.82 8.55
CA LEU A 41 -12.00 -10.72 9.18
C LEU A 41 -11.68 -9.28 9.60
N ASN A 42 -11.07 -9.10 10.76
CA ASN A 42 -10.58 -7.80 11.21
C ASN A 42 -9.17 -7.49 10.66
N THR A 43 -8.74 -6.23 10.80
CA THR A 43 -7.36 -5.86 10.52
C THR A 43 -6.41 -6.64 11.43
N GLY A 44 -5.47 -7.34 10.82
CA GLY A 44 -4.54 -8.22 11.53
C GLY A 44 -5.05 -9.65 11.69
N GLU A 45 -6.22 -10.01 11.17
CA GLU A 45 -6.67 -11.40 11.06
C GLU A 45 -6.49 -11.92 9.63
N ALA A 46 -6.22 -13.22 9.51
CA ALA A 46 -6.03 -13.88 8.23
C ALA A 46 -6.44 -15.35 8.29
N VAL A 47 -6.77 -15.93 7.13
CA VAL A 47 -6.88 -17.38 6.95
C VAL A 47 -5.58 -17.91 6.37
N LEU A 48 -4.99 -18.90 7.04
CA LEU A 48 -3.87 -19.68 6.53
C LEU A 48 -4.40 -20.93 5.83
N THR A 49 -3.86 -21.24 4.66
CA THR A 49 -4.23 -22.44 3.88
C THR A 49 -3.04 -22.99 3.10
N GLY A 50 -3.17 -24.22 2.62
CA GLY A 50 -2.14 -24.94 1.88
C GLY A 50 -1.06 -25.55 2.77
N GLN A 51 0.12 -25.78 2.20
CA GLN A 51 1.18 -26.62 2.82
C GLN A 51 1.79 -26.07 4.13
N ILE A 52 1.59 -24.78 4.44
CA ILE A 52 2.03 -24.17 5.70
C ILE A 52 1.21 -24.60 6.93
N VAL A 53 0.02 -25.17 6.73
CA VAL A 53 -0.88 -25.62 7.79
C VAL A 53 -1.52 -26.96 7.45
N ARG A 54 -1.96 -27.72 8.46
CA ARG A 54 -2.63 -29.03 8.23
C ARG A 54 -4.09 -28.88 7.81
N PHE A 55 -4.74 -27.82 8.26
CA PHE A 55 -6.12 -27.47 7.97
C PHE A 55 -6.23 -25.95 7.87
N PRO A 56 -7.17 -25.43 7.05
CA PRO A 56 -7.40 -24.00 6.98
C PRO A 56 -7.69 -23.41 8.37
N THR A 57 -6.93 -22.39 8.76
CA THR A 57 -6.96 -21.87 10.14
C THR A 57 -7.04 -20.35 10.13
N VAL A 58 -7.98 -19.79 10.89
CA VAL A 58 -8.03 -18.34 11.16
C VAL A 58 -7.02 -18.00 12.24
N VAL A 59 -6.17 -17.01 11.97
CA VAL A 59 -5.11 -16.57 12.87
C VAL A 59 -5.12 -15.06 13.07
N ARG A 60 -4.60 -14.61 14.21
CA ARG A 60 -4.27 -13.19 14.45
C ARG A 60 -2.78 -12.97 14.23
N ILE A 61 -2.45 -12.16 13.23
CA ILE A 61 -1.09 -11.77 12.87
C ILE A 61 -0.55 -10.78 13.91
N ARG A 62 0.64 -11.06 14.44
CA ARG A 62 1.33 -10.16 15.37
C ARG A 62 1.70 -8.83 14.70
N ARG A 63 1.95 -7.79 15.50
CA ARG A 63 2.57 -6.56 14.99
C ARG A 63 4.02 -6.83 14.55
N ARG A 64 4.43 -6.14 13.51
CA ARG A 64 5.83 -6.03 13.06
C ARG A 64 6.70 -5.37 14.13
N GLU A 65 7.98 -5.76 14.19
CA GLU A 65 8.97 -5.15 15.09
C GLU A 65 9.76 -4.02 14.43
N THR A 66 9.84 -4.04 13.09
CA THR A 66 10.61 -3.06 12.31
C THR A 66 9.76 -1.84 11.95
N MET A 67 10.38 -0.72 11.53
CA MET A 67 9.65 0.46 11.03
C MET A 67 9.30 0.36 9.55
N GLU A 68 8.08 0.78 9.19
CA GLU A 68 7.62 0.73 7.81
C GLU A 68 8.26 1.82 6.95
N GLY A 69 8.66 1.45 5.75
CA GLY A 69 8.94 2.42 4.69
C GLY A 69 7.68 2.67 3.88
N GLY A 70 7.64 3.79 3.15
CA GLY A 70 6.56 4.09 2.20
C GLY A 70 5.29 4.67 2.81
N GLY A 71 5.38 5.30 3.99
CA GLY A 71 4.31 6.12 4.53
C GLY A 71 3.97 7.31 3.61
N ASP A 72 2.79 7.88 3.81
CA ASP A 72 2.34 9.04 3.05
C ASP A 72 3.36 10.18 3.11
N ILE A 73 3.65 10.76 1.95
CA ILE A 73 4.44 11.98 1.88
C ILE A 73 3.64 13.13 2.48
N ASP A 74 4.30 14.04 3.19
CA ASP A 74 3.66 15.30 3.60
C ASP A 74 3.45 16.21 2.39
N LEU A 75 2.34 15.97 1.70
CA LEU A 75 1.98 16.66 0.49
C LEU A 75 1.72 18.15 0.74
N LEU A 76 1.17 18.51 1.91
CA LEU A 76 0.93 19.89 2.28
C LEU A 76 2.23 20.65 2.54
N GLY A 77 3.18 20.02 3.24
CA GLY A 77 4.53 20.56 3.45
C GLY A 77 5.23 20.83 2.11
N LEU A 78 5.29 19.83 1.25
CA LEU A 78 5.92 19.92 -0.08
C LEU A 78 5.28 21.02 -0.96
N LEU A 79 3.96 21.14 -0.93
CA LEU A 79 3.25 22.18 -1.69
C LEU A 79 3.53 23.59 -1.15
N ARG A 80 3.63 23.77 0.17
CA ARG A 80 3.96 25.06 0.79
C ARG A 80 5.39 25.49 0.45
N GLU A 81 6.32 24.56 0.50
CA GLU A 81 7.72 24.81 0.14
C GLU A 81 7.82 25.21 -1.34
N SER A 82 7.17 24.44 -2.22
CA SER A 82 7.11 24.72 -3.66
C SER A 82 6.53 26.11 -3.98
N ARG A 83 5.47 26.53 -3.27
CA ARG A 83 4.90 27.88 -3.41
C ARG A 83 5.89 28.96 -3.01
N THR A 84 6.58 28.78 -1.88
CA THR A 84 7.56 29.74 -1.37
C THR A 84 8.74 29.89 -2.34
N ILE A 85 9.22 28.78 -2.90
CA ILE A 85 10.27 28.77 -3.92
C ILE A 85 9.81 29.53 -5.17
N ARG A 86 8.60 29.23 -5.66
CA ARG A 86 8.01 29.93 -6.82
C ARG A 86 7.90 31.42 -6.59
N ASP A 87 7.41 31.84 -5.43
CA ASP A 87 7.19 33.25 -5.13
C ASP A 87 8.53 34.01 -5.04
N LYS A 88 9.59 33.38 -4.50
CA LYS A 88 10.97 33.92 -4.55
C LYS A 88 11.53 34.01 -5.97
N LEU A 89 11.28 33.02 -6.82
CA LEU A 89 11.76 33.02 -8.22
C LEU A 89 11.02 34.05 -9.09
N LYS A 90 9.78 34.38 -8.74
CA LYS A 90 8.97 35.40 -9.44
C LYS A 90 9.13 36.80 -8.86
N ASP A 91 9.97 36.99 -7.85
CA ASP A 91 10.22 38.30 -7.26
C ASP A 91 10.93 39.20 -8.29
N PRO A 92 10.29 40.29 -8.76
CA PRO A 92 10.87 41.20 -9.76
C PRO A 92 12.19 41.82 -9.28
N LYS A 93 12.37 41.95 -7.96
CA LYS A 93 13.58 42.52 -7.36
C LYS A 93 14.76 41.57 -7.49
N ALA A 94 14.54 40.28 -7.23
CA ALA A 94 15.53 39.23 -7.41
C ALA A 94 15.94 39.07 -8.90
N GLU A 95 14.98 39.22 -9.82
CA GLU A 95 15.26 39.19 -11.26
C GLU A 95 16.06 40.42 -11.73
N LYS A 96 15.69 41.61 -11.24
CA LYS A 96 16.45 42.84 -11.52
C LYS A 96 17.89 42.73 -11.01
N ASP A 97 18.09 42.24 -9.78
CA ASP A 97 19.42 42.07 -9.18
C ASP A 97 20.28 41.05 -9.95
N ARG A 98 19.66 39.99 -10.52
CA ARG A 98 20.34 39.05 -11.43
C ARG A 98 20.78 39.71 -12.73
N ILE A 99 19.89 40.47 -13.37
CA ILE A 99 20.18 41.17 -14.63
C ILE A 99 21.30 42.20 -14.42
N THR A 100 21.28 42.95 -13.32
CA THR A 100 22.33 43.91 -12.98
C THR A 100 23.69 43.22 -12.82
N LYS A 101 23.76 42.09 -12.10
CA LYS A 101 24.99 41.30 -11.97
C LYS A 101 25.55 40.76 -13.28
N LEU A 102 24.69 40.47 -14.27
CA LEU A 102 25.09 40.00 -15.61
C LEU A 102 25.59 41.13 -16.52
N MET A 103 25.19 42.37 -16.25
CA MET A 103 25.60 43.56 -17.00
C MET A 103 26.89 44.19 -16.45
N GLU A 104 27.23 43.91 -15.19
CA GLU A 104 28.39 44.46 -14.48
C GLU A 104 29.65 43.57 -14.54
N GLY A 105 29.59 42.41 -15.23
CA GLY A 105 30.73 41.54 -15.53
C GLY A 105 31.05 41.54 -17.02
#